data_AF-A0A9W3CH54-F1
#
_entry.id   AF-A0A9W3CH54-F1
#
_cell.length_a   1.000
_cell.length_b   1.000
_cell.length_c   1.000
_cell.angle_alpha   90.00
_cell.angle_beta   90.00
_cell.angle_gamma   90.00
#
_symmetry.space_group_name_H-M   'P 1'
#
loop_
_entity.id
_entity.type
_entity.pdbx_description
1 polymer ?
#
loop_
_entity_poly.entity_id
_entity_poly.type
_entity_poly.pdbx_seq_one_letter_code
_entity_poly.pdbx_strand_id
1 'polypeptide(L)'
;MTCRRDWFHMFQELTSGQVLLSNDCEVGVQGISTINIKAYGGSIKTLTNFRYIPELQRNLISTGTLYLSGFEHSGIHGKTRFYKNGKLVLQGTLSGSLYQLDGEKFENFCKHHGIKRHRTCAFTPQQNGVAEHINMTLMENVRCFLVESGLEEQLWAETVSMSAYVTNMSPSSTIDGSILVG
;
A
#
# COMPACT_ATOMS: atom_id res chain seq x y z
N MET A 1 -8.54 -14.65 3.94
CA MET A 1 -9.74 -14.09 3.29
C MET A 1 -9.35 -12.80 2.59
N THR A 2 -9.87 -12.56 1.40
CA THR A 2 -9.49 -11.39 0.58
C THR A 2 -10.66 -10.94 -0.30
N CYS A 3 -10.78 -9.63 -0.55
CA CYS A 3 -11.67 -9.06 -1.55
C CYS A 3 -11.00 -8.90 -2.93
N ARG A 4 -9.71 -9.27 -3.04
CA ARG A 4 -8.90 -9.14 -4.27
C ARG A 4 -8.98 -10.40 -5.13
N ARG A 5 -9.85 -10.38 -6.15
CA ARG A 5 -10.04 -11.49 -7.11
C ARG A 5 -8.83 -11.71 -8.03
N ASP A 6 -8.10 -10.62 -8.29
CA ASP A 6 -6.89 -10.54 -9.11
C ASP A 6 -5.68 -11.27 -8.50
N TRP A 7 -5.75 -11.66 -7.22
CA TRP A 7 -4.69 -12.41 -6.53
C TRP A 7 -4.71 -13.92 -6.78
N PHE A 8 -5.72 -14.43 -7.49
CA PHE A 8 -5.98 -15.86 -7.59
C PHE A 8 -5.44 -16.47 -8.87
N HIS A 9 -4.68 -17.56 -8.71
CA HIS A 9 -4.17 -18.37 -9.83
C HIS A 9 -5.04 -19.61 -10.11
N MET A 10 -5.71 -20.16 -9.10
CA MET A 10 -6.53 -21.39 -9.19
C MET A 10 -7.84 -21.18 -8.44
N PHE A 11 -8.68 -20.30 -8.96
CA PHE A 11 -9.94 -19.93 -8.32
C PHE A 11 -11.02 -20.98 -8.58
N GLN A 12 -11.63 -21.45 -7.51
CA GLN A 12 -12.79 -22.31 -7.53
C GLN A 12 -13.97 -21.53 -6.97
N GLU A 13 -15.01 -21.34 -7.78
CA GLU A 13 -16.27 -20.75 -7.33
C GLU A 13 -16.96 -21.67 -6.34
N LEU A 14 -17.61 -21.07 -5.34
CA LEU A 14 -18.45 -21.76 -4.39
C LEU A 14 -19.87 -21.26 -4.52
N THR A 15 -20.81 -22.20 -4.62
CA THR A 15 -22.26 -21.93 -4.62
C THR A 15 -22.81 -21.70 -3.22
N SER A 16 -22.06 -22.05 -2.17
CA SER A 16 -22.47 -21.89 -0.77
C SER A 16 -21.27 -21.73 0.15
N GLY A 17 -21.43 -20.92 1.19
CA GLY A 17 -20.45 -20.76 2.26
C GLY A 17 -20.60 -19.39 2.91
N GLN A 18 -20.47 -19.34 4.23
CA GLN A 18 -20.54 -18.10 5.00
C GLN A 18 -19.38 -18.02 5.99
N VAL A 19 -19.06 -16.79 6.40
CA VAL A 19 -18.12 -16.50 7.48
C VAL A 19 -18.77 -15.49 8.40
N LEU A 20 -18.79 -15.80 9.70
CA LEU A 20 -19.09 -14.84 10.74
C LEU A 20 -17.86 -13.96 10.99
N LEU A 21 -18.01 -12.66 10.79
CA LEU A 21 -16.99 -11.67 11.09
C LEU A 21 -17.04 -11.28 12.58
N SER A 22 -16.00 -10.58 13.05
CA SER A 22 -15.89 -10.17 14.46
C SER A 22 -16.90 -9.10 14.90
N ASN A 23 -17.68 -8.55 13.96
CA ASN A 23 -18.78 -7.62 14.21
C ASN A 23 -20.14 -8.34 14.14
N ASP A 24 -20.16 -9.67 14.26
CA ASP A 24 -21.33 -10.54 14.17
C ASP A 24 -22.08 -10.46 12.82
N CYS A 25 -21.46 -9.89 11.79
CA CYS A 25 -21.99 -9.93 10.43
C CYS A 25 -21.59 -11.23 9.75
N GLU A 26 -22.56 -11.94 9.17
CA GLU A 26 -22.31 -13.06 8.27
C GLU A 26 -22.13 -12.55 6.84
N VAL A 27 -21.03 -12.97 6.20
CA VAL A 27 -20.73 -12.61 4.81
C VAL A 27 -20.55 -13.87 3.95
N GLY A 28 -21.04 -13.79 2.71
CA GLY A 28 -20.97 -14.89 1.75
C GLY A 28 -19.55 -15.12 1.22
N VAL A 29 -19.15 -16.39 1.14
CA VAL A 29 -17.90 -16.81 0.47
C VAL A 29 -18.23 -17.20 -0.96
N GLN A 30 -17.68 -16.47 -1.92
CA GLN A 30 -17.95 -16.68 -3.35
C GLN A 30 -16.95 -17.63 -4.03
N GLY A 31 -15.86 -17.95 -3.36
CA GLY A 31 -14.90 -18.93 -3.88
C GLY A 31 -13.69 -19.13 -2.98
N ILE A 32 -12.87 -20.11 -3.35
CA ILE A 32 -11.62 -20.43 -2.70
C ILE A 32 -10.51 -20.45 -3.75
N SER A 33 -9.32 -20.00 -3.38
CA SER A 33 -8.14 -20.09 -4.23
C SER A 33 -6.87 -20.25 -3.42
N THR A 34 -5.81 -20.57 -4.14
CA THR A 34 -4.44 -20.34 -3.70
C THR A 34 -4.00 -18.93 -4.06
N ILE A 35 -3.32 -18.24 -3.14
CA ILE A 35 -2.68 -16.94 -3.36
C ILE A 35 -1.17 -17.02 -3.14
N ASN A 36 -0.45 -16.12 -3.81
CA ASN A 36 0.96 -15.89 -3.58
C ASN A 36 1.12 -14.61 -2.76
N ILE A 37 1.83 -14.71 -1.64
CA ILE A 37 2.20 -13.55 -0.83
C ILE A 37 3.71 -13.33 -0.89
N LYS A 38 4.11 -12.08 -1.02
CA LYS A 38 5.52 -11.70 -0.95
C LYS A 38 5.93 -11.64 0.52
N ALA A 39 6.77 -12.57 0.94
CA ALA A 39 7.26 -12.66 2.31
C ALA A 39 8.41 -11.67 2.56
N TYR A 40 8.78 -11.51 3.83
CA TYR A 40 9.94 -10.74 4.24
C TYR A 40 11.22 -11.27 3.54
N GLY A 41 11.97 -10.36 2.90
CA GLY A 41 13.13 -10.71 2.07
C GLY A 41 12.81 -11.06 0.62
N GLY A 42 11.58 -10.83 0.16
CA GLY A 42 11.21 -10.87 -1.27
C GLY A 42 10.85 -12.25 -1.82
N SER A 43 10.99 -13.32 -1.04
CA SER A 43 10.57 -14.65 -1.46
C SER A 43 9.04 -14.73 -1.56
N ILE A 44 8.54 -15.37 -2.62
CA ILE A 44 7.11 -15.63 -2.77
C ILE A 44 6.74 -16.89 -1.96
N LYS A 45 5.64 -16.82 -1.21
CA LYS A 45 5.06 -17.94 -0.47
C LYS A 45 3.63 -18.17 -0.90
N THR A 46 3.31 -19.42 -1.12
CA THR A 46 1.99 -19.85 -1.56
C THR A 46 1.15 -20.22 -0.35
N LEU A 47 -0.03 -19.61 -0.23
CA LEU A 47 -1.03 -19.94 0.77
C LEU A 47 -2.28 -20.50 0.08
N THR A 48 -2.72 -21.68 0.52
CA THR A 48 -3.89 -22.38 -0.01
C THR A 48 -5.14 -22.02 0.78
N ASN A 49 -6.32 -22.40 0.26
CA ASN A 49 -7.61 -22.26 0.93
C ASN A 49 -8.01 -20.82 1.30
N PHE A 50 -7.58 -19.84 0.50
CA PHE A 50 -7.98 -18.45 0.68
C PHE A 50 -9.40 -18.22 0.16
N ARG A 51 -10.29 -17.82 1.07
CA ARG A 51 -11.68 -17.47 0.76
C ARG A 51 -11.76 -16.09 0.11
N TYR A 52 -12.49 -16.01 -0.99
CA TYR A 52 -12.87 -14.78 -1.67
C TYR A 52 -14.20 -14.26 -1.12
N ILE A 53 -14.16 -13.03 -0.64
CA ILE A 53 -15.31 -12.35 -0.05
C ILE A 53 -15.24 -10.89 -0.54
N PRO A 54 -15.99 -10.51 -1.58
CA PRO A 54 -15.89 -9.17 -2.17
C PRO A 54 -16.34 -8.06 -1.21
N GLU A 55 -17.20 -8.38 -0.25
CA GLU A 55 -17.73 -7.44 0.75
C GLU A 55 -16.68 -7.04 1.81
N LEU A 56 -15.52 -7.70 1.86
CA LEU A 56 -14.46 -7.33 2.79
C LEU A 56 -13.83 -5.98 2.40
N GLN A 57 -13.75 -5.06 3.36
CA GLN A 57 -13.00 -3.81 3.20
C GLN A 57 -11.48 -3.99 3.26
N ARG A 58 -11.01 -5.05 3.93
CA ARG A 58 -9.59 -5.35 4.10
C ARG A 58 -9.33 -6.85 3.99
N ASN A 59 -8.14 -7.20 3.52
CA ASN A 59 -7.70 -8.58 3.50
C ASN A 59 -7.35 -9.04 4.91
N LEU A 60 -7.81 -10.24 5.27
CA LEU A 60 -7.64 -10.81 6.60
C LEU A 60 -6.89 -12.15 6.52
N ILE A 61 -5.90 -12.31 7.37
CA ILE A 61 -5.18 -13.58 7.53
C ILE A 61 -5.38 -14.02 8.98
N SER A 62 -5.98 -15.20 9.16
CA SER A 62 -6.18 -15.76 10.50
C SER A 62 -4.88 -16.36 11.02
N THR A 63 -4.50 -15.99 12.25
CA THR A 63 -3.38 -16.57 12.99
C THR A 63 -3.54 -18.09 13.12
N GLY A 64 -4.76 -18.58 13.36
CA GLY A 64 -5.03 -20.02 13.46
C GLY A 64 -4.79 -20.75 12.13
N THR A 65 -5.15 -20.13 10.99
CA THR A 65 -4.85 -20.68 9.67
C THR A 65 -3.34 -20.75 9.40
N LEU A 66 -2.58 -19.73 9.82
CA LEU A 66 -1.12 -19.75 9.73
C LEU A 66 -0.52 -20.85 10.61
N TYR A 67 -0.99 -20.99 11.85
CA TYR A 67 -0.56 -22.04 12.76
C TYR A 67 -0.76 -23.44 12.15
N LEU A 68 -1.96 -23.73 11.65
CA LEU A 68 -2.27 -25.00 10.97
C LEU A 68 -1.42 -25.22 9.70
N SER A 69 -0.93 -24.14 9.08
CA SER A 69 -0.02 -24.18 7.93
C SER A 69 1.46 -24.32 8.32
N GLY A 70 1.75 -24.62 9.59
CA GLY A 70 3.08 -24.83 10.15
C GLY A 70 3.87 -23.55 10.40
N PHE A 71 3.17 -22.43 10.65
CA PHE A 71 3.82 -21.20 11.09
C PHE A 71 3.88 -21.13 12.61
N GLU A 72 5.05 -20.75 13.11
CA GLU A 72 5.25 -20.37 14.50
C GLU A 72 5.00 -18.88 14.65
N HIS A 73 4.40 -18.47 15.77
CA HIS A 73 4.04 -17.08 16.03
C HIS A 73 4.73 -16.55 17.30
N SER A 74 5.27 -15.34 17.23
CA SER A 74 5.74 -14.59 18.39
C SER A 74 5.20 -13.16 18.33
N GLY A 75 4.64 -12.66 19.43
CA GLY A 75 4.18 -11.28 19.55
C GLY A 75 4.78 -10.59 20.77
N ILE A 76 5.48 -9.45 20.57
CA ILE A 76 6.07 -8.65 21.67
C ILE A 76 5.94 -7.17 21.31
N HIS A 77 5.55 -6.33 22.29
CA HIS A 77 5.52 -4.86 22.19
C HIS A 77 4.79 -4.35 20.94
N GLY A 78 3.58 -4.85 20.67
CA GLY A 78 2.78 -4.40 19.52
C GLY A 78 3.31 -4.86 18.16
N LYS A 79 4.27 -5.78 18.11
CA LYS A 79 4.70 -6.45 16.86
C LYS A 79 4.30 -7.91 16.88
N THR A 80 3.84 -8.42 15.75
CA THR A 80 3.65 -9.85 15.50
C THR A 80 4.65 -10.33 14.47
N ARG A 81 5.15 -11.55 14.64
CA ARG A 81 6.09 -12.20 13.71
C ARG A 81 5.67 -13.65 13.52
N PHE A 82 5.68 -14.08 12.27
CA PHE A 82 5.38 -15.45 11.86
C PHE A 82 6.61 -16.06 11.20
N TYR A 83 7.03 -17.20 11.71
CA TYR A 83 8.18 -17.96 11.25
C TYR A 83 7.75 -19.26 10.61
N LYS A 84 8.52 -19.75 9.64
CA LYS A 84 8.37 -21.09 9.07
C LYS A 84 9.75 -21.68 8.92
N ASN A 85 9.98 -22.86 9.50
CA ASN A 85 11.29 -23.52 9.56
C ASN A 85 12.38 -22.59 10.13
N GLY A 86 12.08 -21.90 11.24
CA GLY A 86 13.00 -20.96 11.90
C GLY A 86 13.24 -19.63 11.17
N LYS A 87 12.70 -19.42 9.96
CA LYS A 87 12.88 -18.19 9.18
C LYS A 87 11.68 -17.26 9.30
N LEU A 88 11.92 -15.97 9.53
CA LEU A 88 10.87 -14.94 9.52
C LEU A 88 10.26 -14.85 8.12
N VAL A 89 8.94 -15.03 8.03
CA VAL A 89 8.17 -14.96 6.77
C VAL A 89 7.28 -13.74 6.74
N LEU A 90 6.54 -13.48 7.83
CA LEU A 90 5.64 -12.35 7.94
C LEU A 90 5.93 -11.60 9.23
N GLN A 91 5.80 -10.29 9.18
CA GLN A 91 5.80 -9.45 10.37
C GLN A 91 4.71 -8.40 10.21
N GLY A 92 4.18 -7.93 11.32
CA GLY A 92 3.20 -6.87 11.32
C GLY A 92 3.24 -6.05 12.60
N THR A 93 2.67 -4.86 12.50
CA THR A 93 2.57 -3.91 13.61
C THR A 93 1.11 -3.72 13.99
N LEU A 94 0.83 -3.64 15.29
CA LEU A 94 -0.51 -3.39 15.80
C LEU A 94 -0.96 -1.98 15.39
N SER A 95 -2.12 -1.91 14.74
CA SER A 95 -2.79 -0.67 14.35
C SER A 95 -4.26 -0.79 14.76
N GLY A 96 -4.65 -0.04 15.80
CA GLY A 96 -5.94 -0.25 16.46
C GLY A 96 -5.99 -1.64 17.12
N SER A 97 -6.95 -2.46 16.70
CA SER A 97 -7.16 -3.83 17.19
C SER A 97 -6.60 -4.93 16.27
N LEU A 98 -5.99 -4.57 15.13
CA LEU A 98 -5.49 -5.53 14.13
C LEU A 98 -3.99 -5.38 13.92
N TYR A 99 -3.33 -6.49 13.63
CA TYR A 99 -1.95 -6.45 13.13
C TYR A 99 -1.96 -6.21 11.62
N GLN A 100 -1.41 -5.08 11.21
CA GLN A 100 -1.16 -4.79 9.79
C GLN A 100 0.17 -5.41 9.39
N LEU A 101 0.15 -6.30 8.40
CA LEU A 101 1.37 -6.91 7.88
C LEU A 101 2.24 -5.84 7.20
N ASP A 102 3.52 -5.82 7.56
CA ASP A 102 4.48 -4.94 6.93
C ASP A 102 4.72 -5.44 5.50
N GLY A 103 4.50 -4.55 4.53
CA GLY A 103 4.82 -4.81 3.14
C GLY A 103 6.32 -4.86 2.87
N GLU A 104 6.68 -5.08 1.61
CA GLU A 104 8.05 -4.94 1.17
C GLU A 104 8.58 -3.54 1.50
N LYS A 105 9.74 -3.46 2.16
CA LYS A 105 10.39 -2.18 2.44
C LYS A 105 10.57 -1.43 1.13
N PHE A 106 10.23 -0.14 1.10
CA PHE A 106 10.40 0.72 -0.07
C PHE A 106 11.82 0.61 -0.69
N GLU A 107 12.83 0.33 0.13
CA GLU A 107 14.19 0.06 -0.36
C GLU A 107 14.30 -1.16 -1.29
N ASN A 108 13.58 -2.24 -1.01
CA ASN A 108 13.56 -3.42 -1.88
C ASN A 108 12.77 -3.14 -3.17
N PHE A 109 11.70 -2.36 -3.10
CA PHE A 109 11.01 -1.86 -4.29
C PHE A 109 11.98 -1.10 -5.20
N CYS A 110 12.78 -0.18 -4.63
CA CYS A 110 13.80 0.55 -5.37
C CYS A 110 14.84 -0.39 -5.99
N LYS A 111 15.39 -1.34 -5.23
CA LYS A 111 16.35 -2.33 -5.73
C LYS A 111 15.78 -3.16 -6.89
N HIS A 112 14.54 -3.61 -6.78
CA HIS A 112 13.88 -4.41 -7.82
C HIS A 112 13.71 -3.64 -9.13
N HIS A 113 13.45 -2.34 -9.06
CA HIS A 113 13.30 -1.48 -10.23
C HIS A 113 14.61 -0.79 -10.66
N GLY A 114 15.75 -1.16 -10.08
CA GLY A 114 17.04 -0.50 -10.37
C GLY A 114 17.12 0.97 -9.92
N ILE A 115 16.20 1.43 -9.09
CA ILE A 115 16.17 2.81 -8.57
C ILE A 115 17.22 2.95 -7.47
N LYS A 116 18.22 3.80 -7.71
CA LYS A 116 19.22 4.14 -6.71
C LYS A 116 18.66 5.21 -5.77
N ARG A 117 18.46 4.86 -4.49
CA ARG A 117 18.06 5.83 -3.47
C ARG A 117 19.25 6.68 -3.02
N HIS A 118 19.15 7.99 -3.26
CA HIS A 118 19.96 8.98 -2.58
C HIS A 118 19.17 9.48 -1.36
N ARG A 119 19.79 9.49 -0.17
CA ARG A 119 19.21 10.05 1.05
C ARG A 119 19.87 11.39 1.32
N THR A 120 19.09 12.39 1.70
CA THR A 120 19.63 13.64 2.23
C THR A 120 20.23 13.38 3.61
N CYS A 121 21.28 14.12 3.97
CA CYS A 121 21.89 14.05 5.28
C CYS A 121 20.94 14.66 6.32
N ALA A 122 20.93 14.12 7.55
CA ALA A 122 20.15 14.68 8.64
C ALA A 122 20.58 16.14 8.90
N PHE A 123 19.61 17.02 9.20
CA PHE A 123 19.83 18.45 9.45
C PHE A 123 20.40 19.24 8.26
N THR A 124 20.23 18.75 7.03
CA THR A 124 20.59 19.48 5.80
C THR A 124 19.37 19.71 4.89
N PRO A 125 18.39 20.53 5.32
CA PRO A 125 17.19 20.83 4.52
C PRO A 125 17.52 21.40 3.13
N GLN A 126 18.69 22.07 2.99
CA GLN A 126 19.17 22.59 1.72
C GLN A 126 19.35 21.51 0.65
N GLN A 127 19.63 20.25 1.03
CA GLN A 127 19.74 19.13 0.09
C GLN A 127 18.37 18.68 -0.48
N ASN A 128 17.27 19.10 0.15
CA ASN A 128 15.91 18.79 -0.27
C ASN A 128 15.17 20.01 -0.87
N GLY A 129 15.88 21.13 -1.04
CA GLY A 129 15.27 22.42 -1.39
C GLY A 129 14.49 22.41 -2.70
N VAL A 130 14.92 21.62 -3.70
CA VAL A 130 14.20 21.48 -4.97
C VAL A 130 12.83 20.81 -4.78
N ALA A 131 12.78 19.73 -3.98
CA ALA A 131 11.52 19.05 -3.69
C ALA A 131 10.61 19.91 -2.82
N GLU A 132 11.17 20.62 -1.84
CA GLU A 132 10.43 21.57 -1.00
C GLU A 132 9.82 22.70 -1.83
N HIS A 133 10.58 23.28 -2.75
CA HIS A 133 10.11 24.34 -3.62
C HIS A 133 8.97 23.87 -4.52
N ILE A 134 9.12 22.72 -5.19
CA ILE A 134 8.07 22.16 -6.05
C ILE A 134 6.82 21.84 -5.22
N ASN A 135 6.97 21.23 -4.05
CA ASN A 135 5.83 20.93 -3.18
C ASN A 135 5.09 22.21 -2.74
N MET A 136 5.85 23.27 -2.43
CA MET A 136 5.28 24.57 -2.08
C MET A 136 4.49 25.17 -3.26
N THR A 137 5.09 25.25 -4.45
CA THR A 137 4.43 25.75 -5.66
C THR A 137 3.15 24.97 -5.98
N LEU A 138 3.19 23.64 -5.87
CA LEU A 138 2.01 22.82 -6.11
C LEU A 138 0.87 23.15 -5.14
N MET A 139 1.18 23.32 -3.85
CA MET A 139 0.20 23.63 -2.82
C MET A 139 -0.31 25.07 -2.87
N GLU A 140 0.51 26.03 -3.30
CA GLU A 140 0.08 27.41 -3.55
C GLU A 140 -0.93 27.46 -4.70
N ASN A 141 -0.62 26.79 -5.82
CA ASN A 141 -1.55 26.66 -6.94
C ASN A 141 -2.86 25.97 -6.54
N VAL A 142 -2.80 24.92 -5.70
CA VAL A 142 -4.01 24.26 -5.20
C VAL A 142 -4.90 25.21 -4.43
N ARG A 143 -4.32 26.02 -3.55
CA ARG A 143 -5.07 27.04 -2.79
C ARG A 143 -5.67 28.08 -3.73
N CYS A 144 -4.91 28.59 -4.69
CA CYS A 144 -5.41 29.55 -5.68
C CYS A 144 -6.58 28.98 -6.48
N PHE A 145 -6.45 27.77 -7.01
CA PHE A 145 -7.49 27.13 -7.81
C PHE A 145 -8.76 26.88 -7.01
N LEU A 146 -8.66 26.35 -5.78
CA LEU A 146 -9.83 26.14 -4.92
C LEU A 146 -10.57 27.45 -4.61
N VAL A 147 -9.83 28.52 -4.28
CA VAL A 147 -10.40 29.84 -3.98
C VAL A 147 -11.06 30.46 -5.21
N GLU A 148 -10.40 30.41 -6.38
CA GLU A 148 -10.88 31.06 -7.60
C GLU A 148 -12.05 30.33 -8.25
N SER A 149 -12.05 29.00 -8.22
CA SER A 149 -13.13 28.17 -8.77
C SER A 149 -14.33 28.02 -7.83
N GLY A 150 -14.17 28.34 -6.54
CA GLY A 150 -15.19 28.10 -5.52
C GLY A 150 -15.46 26.61 -5.24
N LEU A 151 -14.51 25.73 -5.57
CA LEU A 151 -14.62 24.29 -5.33
C LEU A 151 -14.44 23.95 -3.84
N GLU A 152 -15.10 22.87 -3.40
CA GLU A 152 -14.94 22.36 -2.05
C GLU A 152 -13.52 21.80 -1.82
N GLU A 153 -12.99 21.97 -0.60
CA GLU A 153 -11.67 21.48 -0.19
C GLU A 153 -11.50 19.96 -0.38
N GLN A 154 -12.61 19.22 -0.44
CA GLN A 154 -12.62 17.77 -0.72
C GLN A 154 -12.01 17.43 -2.08
N LEU A 155 -12.02 18.37 -3.04
CA LEU A 155 -11.48 18.23 -4.39
C LEU A 155 -9.99 18.60 -4.50
N TRP A 156 -9.27 18.64 -3.38
CA TRP A 156 -7.85 19.00 -3.35
C TRP A 156 -6.98 18.06 -4.20
N ALA A 157 -7.32 16.77 -4.31
CA ALA A 157 -6.54 15.78 -5.05
C ALA A 157 -6.59 16.03 -6.57
N GLU A 158 -7.77 16.33 -7.09
CA GLU A 158 -8.00 16.74 -8.48
C GLU A 158 -7.27 18.06 -8.76
N THR A 159 -7.34 18.99 -7.82
CA THR A 159 -6.69 20.29 -7.92
C THR A 159 -5.16 20.18 -7.93
N VAL A 160 -4.58 19.27 -7.12
CA VAL A 160 -3.14 18.96 -7.15
C VAL A 160 -2.74 18.42 -8.51
N SER A 161 -3.56 17.56 -9.12
CA SER A 161 -3.30 17.01 -10.45
C SER A 161 -3.28 18.10 -11.53
N MET A 162 -4.24 19.03 -11.46
CA MET A 162 -4.28 20.20 -12.34
C MET A 162 -3.06 21.12 -12.11
N SER A 163 -2.69 21.36 -10.86
CA SER A 163 -1.51 22.14 -10.48
C SER A 163 -0.23 21.54 -11.06
N ALA A 164 -0.05 20.23 -10.94
CA ALA A 164 1.10 19.53 -11.52
C ALA A 164 1.11 19.63 -13.05
N TYR A 165 -0.05 19.47 -13.70
CA TYR A 165 -0.17 19.62 -15.14
C TYR A 165 0.22 21.02 -15.61
N VAL A 166 -0.36 22.07 -15.02
CA VAL A 166 -0.05 23.47 -15.37
C VAL A 166 1.41 23.79 -15.11
N THR A 167 1.98 23.35 -13.98
CA THR A 167 3.38 23.60 -13.63
C THR A 167 4.33 22.93 -14.62
N ASN A 168 4.05 21.70 -15.05
CA ASN A 168 4.87 20.99 -16.03
C ASN A 168 4.75 21.57 -17.45
N MET A 169 3.63 22.24 -17.76
CA MET A 169 3.36 22.85 -19.06
C MET A 169 3.75 24.34 -19.13
N SER A 170 4.14 24.94 -18.00
CA SER A 170 4.50 26.35 -17.93
C SER A 170 5.98 26.57 -18.24
N PRO A 171 6.33 27.65 -18.96
CA PRO A 171 7.71 28.06 -19.18
C PRO A 171 8.47 28.20 -17.86
N SER A 172 9.63 27.55 -17.74
CA SER A 172 10.49 27.73 -16.58
C SER A 172 11.70 28.59 -16.92
N SER A 173 12.01 29.56 -16.06
CA SER A 173 13.21 30.39 -16.15
C SER A 173 14.50 29.57 -16.03
N THR A 174 14.41 28.35 -15.49
CA THR A 174 15.55 27.42 -15.38
C THR A 174 15.95 26.81 -16.73
N ILE A 175 15.08 26.89 -17.75
CA ILE A 175 15.31 26.40 -19.12
C ILE A 175 15.06 27.48 -20.18
N ASP A 176 15.39 28.73 -19.84
CA ASP A 176 15.28 29.88 -20.76
C ASP A 176 13.89 30.04 -21.40
N GLY A 177 12.83 29.82 -20.61
CA GLY A 177 11.45 29.96 -21.08
C GLY A 177 10.95 28.80 -21.96
N SER A 178 11.70 27.71 -22.07
CA SER A 178 11.23 26.48 -22.72
C SER A 178 10.20 25.74 -21.84
N ILE A 179 9.41 24.84 -22.44
CA ILE A 179 8.49 23.94 -21.73
C ILE A 179 9.21 22.60 -21.51
N LEU A 180 9.08 22.02 -20.32
CA LEU A 180 9.58 20.67 -20.03
C LEU A 180 8.69 19.65 -20.75
N VAL A 181 9.12 19.21 -21.93
CA VAL A 181 8.50 18.07 -22.62
C VAL A 181 9.19 16.81 -22.09
N GLY A 182 8.45 16.01 -21.32
CA GLY A 182 8.88 14.70 -20.82
C GLY A 182 8.84 13.62 -21.89
#